data_AF-A0A1S2NC31-F1
#
_entry.id   AF-A0A1S2NC31-F1
#
_cell.length_a   1.000
_cell.length_b   1.000
_cell.length_c   1.000
_cell.angle_alpha   90.00
_cell.angle_beta   90.00
_cell.angle_gamma   90.00
#
_symmetry.space_group_name_H-M   'P 1'
#
loop_
_entity.id
_entity.type
_entity.pdbx_description
1 polymer ?
#
loop_
_entity_poly.entity_id
_entity_poly.type
_entity_poly.pdbx_seq_one_letter_code
_entity_poly.pdbx_strand_id
1 'polypeptide(L)'
;MNKILRIQIIGLYGNRSIDVDVDNDTLIIVGENGSGKTTFLRIVFYFLSGRWVSLLQFRFEKVVVNFSDGEVSVSREQIERAFGETDRRIRSVLPQSLRHRFVEAAAKGDIDRAYSEVLRLADRYGIPRNILLSELEISDANPRGPKKMLQELEKRIHNSINAQILYLPTYRRIERELNSIFEGFDQDDIRKHRFNRRQNETGDTFIELVEFGMKDVQEAIDRTLEQLKDFARESLNSLTLNYLGDVVNREYQNVNMNEVSEAPDGTVRAVLDRIQDNILGKVDKHKLFSVINSARSAVAPSEHEKIIYHYFLKLLRFQESLRKRELQISQFCDLCSEYIVDKNFLYDSANFTFSIHSADAWNAESTVDLSELSSGEKQIVSLFSHLYLSGKDRFFVLIDEPELSLSVPWQRRFLSDIRSAGFCTGLIAVTHSPFIYDNTLRPYAHSLGEFITY
;
A
#
# COMPACT_ATOMS: atom_id res chain seq x y z
N MET A 1 -6.02 -15.14 8.26
CA MET A 1 -6.65 -14.52 7.09
C MET A 1 -7.55 -15.55 6.48
N ASN A 2 -8.77 -15.16 6.18
CA ASN A 2 -9.75 -16.03 5.56
C ASN A 2 -9.74 -15.79 4.06
N LYS A 3 -9.71 -16.88 3.30
CA LYS A 3 -9.65 -16.80 1.85
C LYS A 3 -10.99 -16.33 1.31
N ILE A 4 -10.98 -15.45 0.31
CA ILE A 4 -12.19 -15.18 -0.48
C ILE A 4 -12.37 -16.38 -1.41
N LEU A 5 -13.50 -17.07 -1.27
CA LEU A 5 -13.80 -18.28 -2.04
C LEU A 5 -14.71 -17.97 -3.23
N ARG A 6 -15.66 -17.04 -3.06
CA ARG A 6 -16.69 -16.75 -4.05
C ARG A 6 -17.27 -15.35 -3.86
N ILE A 7 -17.61 -14.69 -4.97
CA ILE A 7 -18.23 -13.37 -5.02
C ILE A 7 -19.46 -13.44 -5.91
N GLN A 8 -20.61 -13.03 -5.38
CA GLN A 8 -21.88 -12.98 -6.12
C GLN A 8 -22.47 -11.57 -6.11
N ILE A 9 -22.89 -11.09 -7.27
CA ILE A 9 -23.65 -9.85 -7.44
C ILE A 9 -24.97 -10.22 -8.11
N ILE A 10 -26.06 -10.18 -7.36
CA ILE A 10 -27.39 -10.64 -7.78
C ILE A 10 -28.23 -9.45 -8.25
N GLY A 11 -28.93 -9.62 -9.38
CA GLY A 11 -29.87 -8.62 -9.90
C GLY A 11 -29.22 -7.32 -10.37
N LEU A 12 -27.96 -7.35 -10.78
CA LEU A 12 -27.26 -6.23 -11.41
C LEU A 12 -28.03 -5.75 -12.65
N TYR A 13 -28.30 -4.45 -12.72
CA TYR A 13 -29.17 -3.80 -13.70
C TYR A 13 -30.60 -4.37 -13.81
N GLY A 14 -31.02 -5.19 -12.84
CA GLY A 14 -32.36 -5.77 -12.72
C GLY A 14 -32.56 -7.12 -13.41
N ASN A 15 -31.57 -7.65 -14.14
CA ASN A 15 -31.72 -8.90 -14.90
C ASN A 15 -30.40 -9.65 -15.12
N ARG A 16 -29.36 -9.34 -14.35
CA ARG A 16 -28.04 -9.95 -14.52
C ARG A 16 -27.49 -10.33 -13.17
N SER A 17 -27.12 -11.59 -12.99
CA SER A 17 -26.38 -12.03 -11.81
C SER A 17 -24.97 -12.47 -12.22
N ILE A 18 -23.97 -12.07 -11.45
CA ILE A 18 -22.57 -12.42 -11.65
C ILE A 18 -22.15 -13.31 -10.50
N ASP A 19 -21.55 -14.45 -10.79
CA ASP A 19 -21.20 -15.45 -9.80
C ASP A 19 -19.81 -16.04 -10.06
N VAL A 20 -18.81 -15.59 -9.29
CA VAL A 20 -17.40 -15.85 -9.58
C VAL A 20 -16.74 -16.58 -8.41
N ASP A 21 -16.09 -17.70 -8.72
CA ASP A 21 -15.20 -18.38 -7.79
C ASP A 21 -13.80 -17.72 -7.80
N VAL A 22 -13.19 -17.62 -6.63
CA VAL A 22 -11.85 -17.03 -6.44
C VAL A 22 -10.90 -18.13 -6.00
N ASP A 23 -9.85 -18.37 -6.80
CA ASP A 23 -8.83 -19.38 -6.48
C ASP A 23 -7.57 -18.74 -5.90
N ASN A 24 -7.11 -19.26 -4.76
CA ASN A 24 -5.94 -18.76 -4.03
C ASN A 24 -5.89 -17.23 -3.89
N ASP A 25 -7.03 -16.64 -3.52
CA ASP A 25 -7.20 -15.20 -3.34
C ASP A 25 -6.81 -14.38 -4.58
N THR A 26 -6.82 -15.02 -5.76
CA THR A 26 -6.40 -14.46 -7.04
C THR A 26 -7.51 -14.64 -8.07
N LEU A 27 -7.91 -13.56 -8.74
CA LEU A 27 -8.90 -13.58 -9.80
C LEU A 27 -8.52 -12.57 -10.88
N ILE A 28 -8.51 -13.00 -12.14
CA ILE A 28 -8.33 -12.11 -13.29
C ILE A 28 -9.54 -12.22 -14.18
N ILE A 29 -10.27 -11.12 -14.31
CA ILE A 29 -11.42 -11.03 -15.21
C ILE A 29 -10.99 -10.42 -16.54
N VAL A 30 -11.21 -11.18 -17.60
CA VAL A 30 -10.93 -10.81 -18.98
C VAL A 30 -12.23 -10.54 -19.72
N GLY A 31 -12.21 -9.64 -20.68
CA GLY A 31 -13.35 -9.44 -21.57
C GLY A 31 -13.24 -8.16 -22.39
N GLU A 32 -14.11 -8.02 -23.38
CA GLU A 32 -14.12 -6.86 -24.25
C GLU A 32 -14.58 -5.58 -23.53
N ASN A 33 -14.38 -4.43 -24.18
CA ASN A 33 -14.88 -3.15 -23.69
C ASN A 33 -16.40 -3.17 -23.60
N GLY A 34 -16.94 -2.67 -22.49
CA GLY A 34 -18.38 -2.65 -22.24
C GLY A 34 -18.97 -3.94 -21.64
N SER A 35 -18.17 -4.98 -21.38
CA SER A 35 -18.67 -6.23 -20.76
C SER A 35 -19.08 -6.10 -19.28
N GLY A 36 -18.69 -5.00 -18.62
CA GLY A 36 -19.03 -4.70 -17.22
C GLY A 36 -17.90 -4.99 -16.21
N LYS A 37 -16.68 -5.28 -16.66
CA LYS A 37 -15.49 -5.53 -15.82
C LYS A 37 -15.24 -4.47 -14.74
N THR A 38 -15.13 -3.21 -15.14
CA THR A 38 -14.93 -2.07 -14.23
C THR A 38 -16.10 -1.94 -13.24
N THR A 39 -17.33 -2.20 -13.67
CA THR A 39 -18.51 -2.20 -12.78
C THR A 39 -18.38 -3.29 -11.72
N PHE A 40 -18.04 -4.52 -12.13
CA PHE A 40 -17.81 -5.64 -11.23
C PHE A 40 -16.74 -5.29 -10.20
N LEU A 41 -15.56 -4.84 -10.64
CA LEU A 41 -14.45 -4.53 -9.75
C LEU A 41 -14.79 -3.39 -8.77
N ARG A 42 -15.50 -2.35 -9.21
CA ARG A 42 -15.95 -1.25 -8.34
C ARG A 42 -16.93 -1.73 -7.28
N ILE A 43 -17.89 -2.60 -7.63
CA ILE A 43 -18.83 -3.16 -6.64
C ILE A 43 -18.06 -3.99 -5.61
N VAL A 44 -17.12 -4.84 -6.06
CA VAL A 44 -16.26 -5.62 -5.16
C VAL A 44 -15.47 -4.70 -4.24
N PHE A 45 -14.82 -3.67 -4.78
CA PHE A 45 -14.07 -2.68 -3.99
C PHE A 45 -14.96 -2.03 -2.93
N TYR A 46 -16.11 -1.46 -3.31
CA TYR A 46 -16.97 -0.75 -2.35
C TYR A 46 -17.56 -1.68 -1.29
N PHE A 47 -17.85 -2.93 -1.63
CA PHE A 47 -18.30 -3.91 -0.65
C PHE A 47 -17.18 -4.26 0.34
N LEU A 48 -15.99 -4.62 -0.15
CA LEU A 48 -14.87 -5.03 0.72
C LEU A 48 -14.35 -3.87 1.59
N SER A 49 -14.41 -2.64 1.08
CA SER A 49 -14.01 -1.42 1.81
C SER A 49 -15.08 -0.88 2.76
N GLY A 50 -16.28 -1.46 2.79
CA GLY A 50 -17.38 -0.96 3.63
C GLY A 50 -18.01 0.35 3.13
N ARG A 51 -17.77 0.73 1.87
CA ARG A 51 -18.31 1.94 1.23
C ARG A 51 -19.75 1.73 0.77
N TRP A 52 -20.65 1.54 1.74
CA TRP A 52 -22.05 1.17 1.50
C TRP A 52 -22.81 2.20 0.68
N VAL A 53 -22.62 3.50 0.93
CA VAL A 53 -23.28 4.57 0.17
C VAL A 53 -22.80 4.58 -1.27
N SER A 54 -21.50 4.38 -1.49
CA SER A 54 -20.92 4.26 -2.84
C SER A 54 -21.51 3.09 -3.64
N LEU A 55 -21.98 2.01 -3.00
CA LEU A 55 -22.68 0.93 -3.71
C LEU A 55 -24.02 1.38 -4.30
N LEU A 56 -24.75 2.32 -3.68
CA LEU A 56 -26.07 2.75 -4.15
C LEU A 56 -26.07 3.37 -5.56
N GLN A 57 -24.91 3.78 -6.08
CA GLN A 57 -24.78 4.23 -7.47
C GLN A 57 -25.05 3.11 -8.49
N PHE A 58 -24.99 1.84 -8.09
CA PHE A 58 -25.27 0.68 -8.95
C PHE A 58 -26.64 0.10 -8.65
N ARG A 59 -27.37 -0.27 -9.69
CA ARG A 59 -28.64 -1.00 -9.56
C ARG A 59 -28.34 -2.49 -9.36
N PHE A 60 -28.51 -3.01 -8.16
CA PHE A 60 -28.35 -4.43 -7.81
C PHE A 60 -29.37 -4.82 -6.73
N GLU A 61 -29.62 -6.12 -6.54
CA GLU A 61 -30.48 -6.63 -5.47
C GLU A 61 -29.66 -6.97 -4.22
N LYS A 62 -28.62 -7.79 -4.38
CA LYS A 62 -27.80 -8.29 -3.27
C LYS A 62 -26.35 -8.55 -3.70
N VAL A 63 -25.40 -8.24 -2.81
CA VAL A 63 -23.99 -8.66 -2.94
C VAL A 63 -23.69 -9.68 -1.86
N VAL A 64 -23.02 -10.77 -2.23
CA VAL A 64 -22.62 -11.87 -1.34
C VAL A 64 -21.15 -12.16 -1.55
N VAL A 65 -20.38 -12.27 -0.46
CA VAL A 65 -18.99 -12.71 -0.48
C VAL A 65 -18.81 -13.84 0.51
N ASN A 66 -18.26 -14.95 0.03
CA ASN A 66 -18.00 -16.13 0.85
C ASN A 66 -16.53 -16.13 1.23
N PHE A 67 -16.26 -15.97 2.51
CA PHE A 67 -14.95 -16.17 3.11
C PHE A 67 -14.85 -17.59 3.65
N SER A 68 -13.62 -18.06 3.89
CA SER A 68 -13.41 -19.39 4.50
C SER A 68 -13.99 -19.52 5.93
N ASP A 69 -14.28 -18.42 6.63
CA ASP A 69 -14.88 -18.40 7.96
C ASP A 69 -16.38 -18.04 7.97
N GLY A 70 -16.98 -17.78 6.81
CA GLY A 70 -18.41 -17.53 6.70
C GLY A 70 -18.81 -16.66 5.52
N GLU A 71 -20.12 -16.56 5.34
CA GLU A 71 -20.74 -15.70 4.33
C GLU A 71 -21.03 -14.31 4.91
N VAL A 72 -20.75 -13.29 4.11
CA VAL A 72 -21.16 -11.89 4.35
C VAL A 72 -22.01 -11.44 3.17
N SER A 73 -23.17 -10.87 3.46
CA SER A 73 -24.01 -10.31 2.40
C SER A 73 -24.74 -9.03 2.80
N VAL A 74 -25.02 -8.21 1.80
CA VAL A 74 -25.80 -6.98 1.94
C VAL A 74 -26.75 -6.83 0.76
N SER A 75 -28.00 -6.53 1.03
CA SER A 75 -28.98 -6.14 0.01
C SER A 75 -29.01 -4.64 -0.16
N ARG A 76 -29.38 -4.18 -1.37
CA ARG A 76 -29.55 -2.76 -1.65
C ARG A 76 -30.58 -2.12 -0.72
N GLU A 77 -31.70 -2.79 -0.46
CA GLU A 77 -32.74 -2.32 0.46
C GLU A 77 -32.22 -2.10 1.89
N GLN A 78 -31.31 -2.94 2.38
CA GLN A 78 -30.72 -2.78 3.71
C GLN A 78 -29.87 -1.52 3.79
N ILE A 79 -29.11 -1.21 2.72
CA ILE A 79 -28.32 0.02 2.63
C ILE A 79 -29.28 1.22 2.58
N GLU A 80 -30.29 1.20 1.70
CA GLU A 80 -31.28 2.28 1.59
C GLU A 80 -31.99 2.55 2.91
N ARG A 81 -32.38 1.51 3.68
CA ARG A 81 -32.96 1.68 5.01
C ARG A 81 -31.98 2.27 6.02
N ALA A 82 -30.70 1.89 5.95
CA ALA A 82 -29.68 2.42 6.84
C ALA A 82 -29.41 3.91 6.62
N PHE A 83 -29.52 4.39 5.39
CA PHE A 83 -29.23 5.79 5.04
C PHE A 83 -30.48 6.64 4.73
N GLY A 84 -31.66 6.03 4.61
CA GLY A 84 -32.92 6.70 4.29
C GLY A 84 -33.60 7.36 5.50
N GLU A 85 -33.45 6.79 6.70
CA GLU A 85 -33.89 7.44 7.92
C GLU A 85 -32.76 8.32 8.47
N THR A 86 -32.90 9.62 8.27
CA THR A 86 -32.16 10.66 8.99
C THR A 86 -30.72 10.85 8.51
N ASP A 87 -30.55 11.81 7.62
CA ASP A 87 -29.26 12.49 7.56
C ASP A 87 -29.35 13.95 8.02
N ARG A 88 -29.46 14.08 9.36
CA ARG A 88 -29.23 15.34 10.05
C ARG A 88 -27.78 15.83 9.87
N ARG A 89 -26.83 14.99 9.43
CA ARG A 89 -25.42 15.35 9.22
C ARG A 89 -25.13 15.84 7.80
N ILE A 90 -25.80 15.27 6.78
CA ILE A 90 -25.84 15.88 5.44
C ILE A 90 -26.30 17.33 5.52
N ARG A 91 -27.28 17.62 6.40
CA ARG A 91 -27.69 19.00 6.66
C ARG A 91 -26.53 19.84 7.18
N SER A 92 -25.70 19.36 8.10
CA SER A 92 -24.60 20.18 8.67
C SER A 92 -23.44 20.41 7.71
N VAL A 93 -23.13 19.47 6.81
CA VAL A 93 -22.00 19.55 5.88
C VAL A 93 -22.37 20.28 4.58
N LEU A 94 -23.62 20.17 4.12
CA LEU A 94 -24.04 20.85 2.90
C LEU A 94 -24.24 22.38 3.12
N PRO A 95 -23.74 23.22 2.20
CA PRO A 95 -24.11 24.62 2.09
C PRO A 95 -25.62 24.83 2.18
N GLN A 96 -26.06 25.93 2.80
CA GLN A 96 -27.47 26.22 3.08
C GLN A 96 -28.36 26.18 1.81
N SER A 97 -27.81 26.53 0.66
CA SER A 97 -28.45 26.46 -0.67
C SER A 97 -28.73 25.02 -1.15
N LEU A 98 -27.87 24.06 -0.78
CA LEU A 98 -27.99 22.63 -1.14
C LEU A 98 -28.84 21.87 -0.11
N ARG A 99 -28.81 22.30 1.15
CA ARG A 99 -29.56 21.72 2.26
C ARG A 99 -31.05 21.65 1.98
N HIS A 100 -31.65 22.72 1.47
CA HIS A 100 -33.10 22.76 1.21
C HIS A 100 -33.51 21.76 0.12
N ARG A 101 -32.74 21.66 -0.97
CA ARG A 101 -33.04 20.76 -2.10
C ARG A 101 -32.85 19.29 -1.75
N PHE A 102 -31.76 18.96 -1.06
CA PHE A 102 -31.52 17.61 -0.56
C PHE A 102 -32.65 17.16 0.39
N VAL A 103 -33.05 18.03 1.33
CA VAL A 103 -34.11 17.73 2.29
C VAL A 103 -35.47 17.58 1.61
N GLU A 104 -35.78 18.40 0.60
CA GLU A 104 -37.02 18.28 -0.15
C GLU A 104 -37.09 17.00 -1.00
N ALA A 105 -35.97 16.58 -1.61
CA ALA A 105 -35.87 15.34 -2.37
C ALA A 105 -35.97 14.10 -1.46
N ALA A 106 -35.23 14.10 -0.34
CA ALA A 106 -35.29 13.02 0.64
C ALA A 106 -36.67 12.91 1.32
N ALA A 107 -37.35 14.03 1.58
CA ALA A 107 -38.70 14.05 2.16
C ALA A 107 -39.78 13.44 1.23
N LYS A 108 -39.53 13.36 -0.07
CA LYS A 108 -40.42 12.71 -1.05
C LYS A 108 -40.18 11.19 -1.16
N GLY A 109 -39.28 10.63 -0.36
CA GLY A 109 -38.95 9.19 -0.36
C GLY A 109 -38.14 8.74 -1.57
N ASP A 110 -37.65 9.67 -2.38
CA ASP A 110 -36.91 9.40 -3.62
C ASP A 110 -35.42 9.65 -3.40
N ILE A 111 -34.79 8.72 -2.68
CA ILE A 111 -33.35 8.76 -2.34
C ILE A 111 -32.51 8.77 -3.61
N ASP A 112 -32.90 8.02 -4.64
CA ASP A 112 -32.22 8.00 -5.94
C ASP A 112 -32.20 9.39 -6.58
N ARG A 113 -33.31 10.14 -6.49
CA ARG A 113 -33.38 11.53 -6.97
C ARG A 113 -32.60 12.50 -6.09
N ALA A 114 -32.64 12.33 -4.77
CA ALA A 114 -31.84 13.15 -3.85
C ALA A 114 -30.34 12.96 -4.10
N TYR A 115 -29.90 11.71 -4.27
CA TYR A 115 -28.52 11.36 -4.60
C TYR A 115 -28.13 11.86 -5.98
N SER A 116 -28.98 11.66 -6.99
CA SER A 116 -28.77 12.21 -8.34
C SER A 116 -28.67 13.73 -8.36
N GLU A 117 -29.44 14.43 -7.52
CA GLU A 117 -29.31 15.88 -7.37
C GLU A 117 -27.99 16.28 -6.72
N VAL A 118 -27.56 15.59 -5.67
CA VAL A 118 -26.26 15.82 -5.02
C VAL A 118 -25.12 15.62 -6.01
N LEU A 119 -25.14 14.55 -6.80
CA LEU A 119 -24.13 14.30 -7.83
C LEU A 119 -24.15 15.37 -8.94
N ARG A 120 -25.33 15.78 -9.40
CA ARG A 120 -25.48 16.87 -10.39
C ARG A 120 -24.97 18.21 -9.86
N LEU A 121 -25.18 18.49 -8.57
CA LEU A 121 -24.70 19.72 -7.93
C LEU A 121 -23.19 19.66 -7.73
N ALA A 122 -22.63 18.50 -7.37
CA ALA A 122 -21.19 18.29 -7.31
C ALA A 122 -20.54 18.60 -8.67
N ASP A 123 -21.10 18.07 -9.77
CA ASP A 123 -20.62 18.35 -11.13
C ASP A 123 -20.70 19.85 -11.47
N ARG A 124 -21.79 20.54 -11.08
CA ARG A 124 -21.98 21.97 -11.34
C ARG A 124 -20.96 22.85 -10.61
N TYR A 125 -20.57 22.47 -9.40
CA TYR A 125 -19.64 23.24 -8.56
C TYR A 125 -18.20 22.73 -8.63
N GLY A 126 -17.90 21.79 -9.53
CA GLY A 126 -16.56 21.20 -9.66
C GLY A 126 -16.11 20.39 -8.45
N ILE A 127 -17.04 19.91 -7.62
CA ILE A 127 -16.73 19.10 -6.44
C ILE A 127 -16.61 17.63 -6.89
N PRO A 128 -15.46 16.97 -6.65
CA PRO A 128 -15.32 15.55 -6.94
C PRO A 128 -16.37 14.72 -6.19
N ARG A 129 -17.11 13.87 -6.92
CA ARG A 129 -18.20 13.06 -6.37
C ARG A 129 -17.74 12.18 -5.20
N ASN A 130 -16.55 11.59 -5.30
CA ASN A 130 -15.95 10.75 -4.25
C ASN A 130 -15.77 11.47 -2.91
N ILE A 131 -15.48 12.77 -2.90
CA ILE A 131 -15.37 13.59 -1.68
C ILE A 131 -16.75 13.75 -1.04
N LEU A 132 -17.77 14.02 -1.86
CA LEU A 132 -19.12 14.18 -1.36
C LEU A 132 -19.67 12.87 -0.80
N LEU A 133 -19.35 11.74 -1.43
CA LEU A 133 -19.74 10.40 -0.97
C LEU A 133 -18.99 9.98 0.30
N SER A 134 -17.71 10.31 0.45
CA SER A 134 -16.95 9.98 1.66
C SER A 134 -17.41 10.77 2.89
N GLU A 135 -18.05 11.94 2.72
CA GLU A 135 -18.75 12.67 3.78
C GLU A 135 -20.05 11.98 4.23
N LEU A 136 -20.71 11.24 3.33
CA LEU A 136 -21.90 10.44 3.65
C LEU A 136 -21.55 9.13 4.37
N GLU A 137 -20.31 8.69 4.23
CA GLU A 137 -19.78 7.46 4.83
C GLU A 137 -19.31 7.67 6.29
N ILE A 138 -19.40 8.89 6.83
CA ILE A 138 -18.95 9.20 8.19
C ILE A 138 -19.72 8.36 9.23
N SER A 139 -18.97 7.46 9.86
CA SER A 139 -19.43 6.55 10.90
C SER A 139 -20.10 7.31 12.05
N ASP A 140 -21.29 6.88 12.43
CA ASP A 140 -21.92 7.33 13.66
C ASP A 140 -21.21 6.68 14.84
N ALA A 141 -20.74 7.46 15.81
CA ALA A 141 -20.03 6.94 16.98
C ALA A 141 -20.88 5.95 17.80
N ASN A 142 -22.21 5.99 17.63
CA ASN A 142 -23.13 5.07 18.29
C ASN A 142 -24.30 4.73 17.36
N PRO A 143 -24.10 3.90 16.32
CA PRO A 143 -25.14 3.61 15.35
C PRO A 143 -26.29 2.82 16.01
N ARG A 144 -27.51 3.02 15.50
CA ARG A 144 -28.69 2.22 15.90
C ARG A 144 -29.36 1.63 14.67
N GLY A 145 -30.07 0.52 14.88
CA GLY A 145 -30.82 -0.13 13.81
C GLY A 145 -29.93 -0.59 12.64
N PRO A 146 -30.35 -0.39 11.38
CA PRO A 146 -29.64 -0.91 10.21
C PRO A 146 -28.19 -0.39 10.05
N LYS A 147 -27.86 0.83 10.52
CA LYS A 147 -26.48 1.33 10.52
C LYS A 147 -25.53 0.50 11.39
N LYS A 148 -26.03 -0.04 12.52
CA LYS A 148 -25.23 -0.90 13.41
C LYS A 148 -24.89 -2.22 12.73
N MET A 149 -25.85 -2.80 12.02
CA MET A 149 -25.63 -4.00 11.20
C MET A 149 -24.53 -3.77 10.16
N LEU A 150 -24.57 -2.65 9.42
CA LEU A 150 -23.55 -2.34 8.42
C LEU A 150 -22.15 -2.17 9.03
N GLN A 151 -22.03 -1.54 10.19
CA GLN A 151 -20.76 -1.45 10.91
C GLN A 151 -20.26 -2.81 11.42
N GLU A 152 -21.15 -3.69 11.87
CA GLU A 152 -20.78 -5.05 12.27
C GLU A 152 -20.30 -5.87 11.06
N LEU A 153 -20.94 -5.71 9.90
CA LEU A 153 -20.51 -6.33 8.64
C LEU A 153 -19.14 -5.82 8.20
N GLU A 154 -18.92 -4.51 8.24
CA GLU A 154 -17.63 -3.88 7.91
C GLU A 154 -16.49 -4.43 8.79
N LYS A 155 -16.71 -4.52 10.11
CA LYS A 155 -15.75 -5.13 11.03
C LYS A 155 -15.48 -6.59 10.69
N ARG A 156 -16.52 -7.33 10.30
CA ARG A 156 -16.40 -8.74 9.94
C ARG A 156 -15.56 -8.90 8.68
N ILE A 157 -15.82 -8.10 7.64
CA ILE A 157 -15.04 -8.07 6.40
C ILE A 157 -13.57 -7.72 6.70
N HIS A 158 -13.33 -6.67 7.49
CA HIS A 158 -11.99 -6.24 7.86
C HIS A 158 -11.21 -7.36 8.57
N ASN A 159 -11.84 -8.05 9.52
CA ASN A 159 -11.24 -9.16 10.24
C ASN A 159 -10.97 -10.38 9.35
N SER A 160 -11.87 -10.69 8.40
CA SER A 160 -11.70 -11.80 7.47
C SER A 160 -10.54 -11.55 6.50
N ILE A 161 -10.45 -10.34 5.91
CA ILE A 161 -9.39 -9.96 4.96
C ILE A 161 -8.05 -9.77 5.69
N ASN A 162 -8.04 -9.12 6.86
CA ASN A 162 -6.84 -8.83 7.64
C ASN A 162 -5.67 -8.28 6.78
N ALA A 163 -6.01 -7.34 5.89
CA ALA A 163 -5.11 -6.65 4.97
C ALA A 163 -5.72 -5.31 4.57
N GLN A 164 -4.88 -4.36 4.17
CA GLN A 164 -5.34 -3.09 3.63
C GLN A 164 -5.77 -3.28 2.18
N ILE A 165 -6.98 -2.83 1.83
CA ILE A 165 -7.49 -2.98 0.47
C ILE A 165 -6.91 -1.87 -0.41
N LEU A 166 -6.14 -2.21 -1.44
CA LEU A 166 -5.58 -1.25 -2.39
C LEU A 166 -6.39 -1.27 -3.68
N TYR A 167 -7.04 -0.17 -4.02
CA TYR A 167 -7.81 -0.04 -5.27
C TYR A 167 -7.14 0.92 -6.26
N LEU A 168 -6.93 0.39 -7.46
CA LEU A 168 -6.27 1.03 -8.59
C LEU A 168 -7.26 1.12 -9.76
N PRO A 169 -8.00 2.22 -9.91
CA PRO A 169 -8.87 2.40 -11.06
C PRO A 169 -8.08 2.61 -12.35
N THR A 170 -8.75 2.51 -13.51
CA THR A 170 -8.17 2.61 -14.86
C THR A 170 -7.01 3.61 -14.95
N TYR A 171 -5.79 3.06 -15.08
CA TYR A 171 -4.51 3.74 -14.89
C TYR A 171 -4.25 4.95 -15.81
N ARG A 172 -5.02 5.13 -16.90
CA ARG A 172 -4.90 6.29 -17.81
C ARG A 172 -5.53 7.59 -17.29
N ARG A 173 -6.55 7.52 -16.42
CA ARG A 173 -7.39 8.69 -16.10
C ARG A 173 -6.89 9.54 -14.94
N ILE A 174 -6.01 8.98 -14.10
CA ILE A 174 -5.60 9.61 -12.84
C ILE A 174 -4.85 10.94 -13.08
N GLU A 175 -3.85 11.00 -13.95
CA GLU A 175 -3.05 12.22 -14.11
C GLU A 175 -3.75 13.36 -14.89
N ARG A 176 -4.54 13.02 -15.92
CA ARG A 176 -5.20 14.03 -16.77
C ARG A 176 -6.41 14.67 -16.11
N GLU A 177 -7.19 13.90 -15.35
CA GLU A 177 -8.36 14.42 -14.64
C GLU A 177 -7.93 15.25 -13.43
N LEU A 178 -6.91 14.87 -12.66
CA LEU A 178 -6.46 15.67 -11.51
C LEU A 178 -6.03 17.08 -11.95
N ASN A 179 -5.11 17.23 -12.90
CA ASN A 179 -4.61 18.57 -13.25
C ASN A 179 -5.65 19.46 -13.95
N SER A 180 -6.63 18.89 -14.66
CA SER A 180 -7.69 19.66 -15.35
C SER A 180 -8.93 19.92 -14.50
N ILE A 181 -9.15 19.15 -13.42
CA ILE A 181 -10.23 19.37 -12.45
C ILE A 181 -9.83 20.42 -11.39
N PHE A 182 -8.53 20.62 -11.13
CA PHE A 182 -8.04 21.55 -10.09
C PHE A 182 -7.68 22.96 -10.57
N GLU A 183 -8.08 23.38 -11.78
CA GLU A 183 -8.01 24.80 -12.18
C GLU A 183 -9.02 25.63 -11.37
N GLY A 184 -8.63 26.07 -10.17
CA GLY A 184 -9.40 27.03 -9.35
C GLY A 184 -9.47 26.75 -7.85
N PHE A 185 -8.95 25.62 -7.35
CA PHE A 185 -8.90 25.32 -5.92
C PHE A 185 -7.45 25.29 -5.41
N ASP A 186 -7.20 25.90 -4.25
CA ASP A 186 -5.88 25.88 -3.61
C ASP A 186 -5.54 24.43 -3.20
N GLN A 187 -4.53 23.85 -3.84
CA GLN A 187 -4.13 22.45 -3.64
C GLN A 187 -3.77 22.17 -2.18
N ASP A 188 -3.32 23.18 -1.44
CA ASP A 188 -2.89 23.03 -0.06
C ASP A 188 -4.08 22.96 0.92
N ASP A 189 -5.23 23.57 0.63
CA ASP A 189 -6.41 23.50 1.52
C ASP A 189 -7.14 22.17 1.40
N ILE A 190 -7.23 21.62 0.19
CA ILE A 190 -7.76 20.27 -0.02
C ILE A 190 -6.81 19.23 0.57
N ARG A 191 -5.49 19.42 0.42
CA ARG A 191 -4.49 18.56 1.07
C ARG A 191 -4.57 18.63 2.58
N LYS A 192 -4.70 19.81 3.19
CA LYS A 192 -4.84 19.97 4.67
C LYS A 192 -6.11 19.31 5.22
N HIS A 193 -7.24 19.40 4.51
CA HIS A 193 -8.45 18.67 4.91
C HIS A 193 -8.29 17.14 4.78
N ARG A 194 -7.58 16.65 3.76
CA ARG A 194 -7.23 15.21 3.63
C ARG A 194 -6.19 14.74 4.67
N PHE A 195 -5.20 15.58 5.00
CA PHE A 195 -4.14 15.27 5.97
C PHE A 195 -4.64 15.25 7.41
N ASN A 196 -5.54 16.15 7.79
CA ASN A 196 -6.19 16.14 9.10
C ASN A 196 -7.09 14.91 9.31
N ARG A 197 -7.55 14.27 8.23
CA ARG A 197 -8.30 13.00 8.29
C ARG A 197 -7.35 11.79 8.47
N ARG A 198 -6.22 11.77 7.75
CA ARG A 198 -5.13 10.77 7.95
C ARG A 198 -4.58 10.70 9.38
N GLN A 199 -4.63 11.80 10.15
CA GLN A 199 -4.20 11.78 11.57
C GLN A 199 -5.30 11.35 12.55
N ASN A 200 -6.58 11.51 12.20
CA ASN A 200 -7.69 11.15 13.09
C ASN A 200 -8.26 9.74 12.80
N GLU A 201 -8.05 9.18 11.61
CA GLU A 201 -8.37 7.80 11.26
C GLU A 201 -7.11 6.93 11.37
N THR A 202 -6.86 6.40 12.58
CA THR A 202 -5.73 5.51 12.89
C THR A 202 -5.87 4.09 12.29
N GLY A 203 -6.56 3.94 11.15
CA GLY A 203 -6.82 2.62 10.57
C GLY A 203 -7.58 2.64 9.25
N ASP A 204 -7.09 3.35 8.23
CA ASP A 204 -7.67 3.25 6.89
C ASP A 204 -7.61 1.79 6.39
N THR A 205 -8.76 1.12 6.42
CA THR A 205 -8.98 -0.25 5.94
C THR A 205 -8.64 -0.42 4.46
N PHE A 206 -8.66 0.68 3.69
CA PHE A 206 -8.42 0.67 2.25
C PHE A 206 -7.77 1.97 1.77
N ILE A 207 -7.20 1.95 0.56
CA ILE A 207 -6.58 3.07 -0.13
C ILE A 207 -6.99 3.05 -1.60
N GLU A 208 -7.44 4.19 -2.11
CA GLU A 208 -7.76 4.39 -3.54
C GLU A 208 -6.67 5.28 -4.17
N LEU A 209 -5.85 4.71 -5.06
CA LEU A 209 -4.62 5.33 -5.59
C LEU A 209 -4.86 6.46 -6.62
N VAL A 210 -6.08 6.98 -6.71
CA VAL A 210 -6.40 8.22 -7.47
C VAL A 210 -5.80 9.45 -6.80
N GLU A 211 -5.44 9.36 -5.52
CA GLU A 211 -5.11 10.53 -4.69
C GLU A 211 -3.60 10.79 -4.51
N PHE A 212 -2.72 10.02 -5.17
CA PHE A 212 -1.29 9.97 -4.86
C PHE A 212 -0.41 10.56 -5.96
N GLY A 213 0.35 11.60 -5.65
CA GLY A 213 1.28 12.27 -6.57
C GLY A 213 2.75 12.06 -6.23
N MET A 214 3.68 12.57 -7.06
CA MET A 214 5.13 12.44 -6.82
C MET A 214 5.61 13.14 -5.54
N LYS A 215 4.86 14.13 -5.05
CA LYS A 215 5.11 14.73 -3.74
C LYS A 215 4.89 13.71 -2.61
N ASP A 216 3.84 12.89 -2.70
CA ASP A 216 3.56 11.86 -1.70
C ASP A 216 4.60 10.74 -1.76
N VAL A 217 5.10 10.39 -2.95
CA VAL A 217 6.24 9.47 -3.12
C VAL A 217 7.47 10.03 -2.39
N GLN A 218 7.83 11.28 -2.66
CA GLN A 218 8.97 11.92 -2.02
C GLN A 218 8.82 11.93 -0.50
N GLU A 219 7.65 12.31 0.01
CA GLU A 219 7.36 12.28 1.46
C GLU A 219 7.48 10.87 2.05
N ALA A 220 7.03 9.82 1.34
CA ALA A 220 7.16 8.45 1.82
C ALA A 220 8.62 7.99 1.88
N ILE A 221 9.42 8.34 0.87
CA ILE A 221 10.87 8.08 0.85
C ILE A 221 11.55 8.83 2.00
N ASP A 222 11.30 10.14 2.13
CA ASP A 222 11.91 10.98 3.16
C ASP A 222 11.58 10.49 4.57
N ARG A 223 10.32 10.12 4.83
CA ARG A 223 9.89 9.53 6.11
C ARG A 223 10.61 8.21 6.39
N THR A 224 10.76 7.35 5.38
CA THR A 224 11.46 6.06 5.53
C THR A 224 12.94 6.28 5.85
N LEU A 225 13.60 7.20 5.14
CA LEU A 225 15.00 7.55 5.38
C LEU A 225 15.20 8.14 6.77
N GLU A 226 14.30 9.02 7.23
CA GLU A 226 14.41 9.61 8.56
C GLU A 226 14.21 8.55 9.66
N GLN A 227 13.24 7.65 9.52
CA GLN A 227 13.06 6.53 10.46
C GLN A 227 14.30 5.62 10.55
N LEU A 228 14.99 5.38 9.43
CA LEU A 228 16.23 4.61 9.41
C LEU A 228 17.37 5.35 10.12
N LYS A 229 17.51 6.67 9.87
CA LYS A 229 18.50 7.52 10.54
C LYS A 229 18.28 7.56 12.05
N ASP A 230 17.04 7.77 12.49
CA ASP A 230 16.70 7.81 13.90
C ASP A 230 16.97 6.47 14.58
N PHE A 231 16.53 5.36 13.99
CA PHE A 231 16.81 4.03 14.49
C PHE A 231 18.32 3.76 14.62
N ALA A 232 19.11 4.14 13.60
CA ALA A 232 20.56 3.97 13.62
C ALA A 232 21.21 4.79 14.75
N ARG A 233 20.82 6.07 14.90
CA ARG A 233 21.32 6.95 15.96
C ARG A 233 20.98 6.44 17.36
N GLU A 234 19.72 6.09 17.60
CA GLU A 234 19.25 5.57 18.88
C GLU A 234 19.93 4.25 19.24
N SER A 235 20.02 3.34 18.28
CA SER A 235 20.62 2.01 18.50
C SER A 235 22.12 2.11 18.76
N LEU A 236 22.85 2.98 18.06
CA LEU A 236 24.28 3.19 18.30
C LEU A 236 24.54 3.84 19.66
N ASN A 237 23.73 4.82 20.06
CA ASN A 237 23.81 5.41 21.40
C ASN A 237 23.55 4.37 22.50
N SER A 238 22.48 3.57 22.33
CA SER A 238 22.14 2.48 23.24
C SER A 238 23.24 1.42 23.30
N LEU A 239 23.80 1.02 22.15
CA LEU A 239 24.91 0.07 22.08
C LEU A 239 26.14 0.58 22.81
N THR A 240 26.48 1.86 22.65
CA THR A 240 27.63 2.48 23.32
C THR A 240 27.48 2.48 24.85
N LEU A 241 26.30 2.88 25.35
CA LEU A 241 26.03 2.92 26.79
C LEU A 241 25.93 1.53 27.40
N ASN A 242 25.20 0.61 26.75
CA ASN A 242 25.05 -0.75 27.22
C ASN A 242 26.39 -1.49 27.23
N TYR A 243 27.24 -1.28 26.22
CA TYR A 243 28.55 -1.90 26.18
C TYR A 243 29.45 -1.49 27.34
N LEU A 244 29.40 -0.23 27.78
CA LEU A 244 30.09 0.20 29.00
C LEU A 244 29.59 -0.58 30.23
N GLY A 245 28.27 -0.76 30.33
CA GLY A 245 27.64 -1.59 31.37
C GLY A 245 28.11 -3.05 31.32
N ASP A 246 28.16 -3.65 30.12
CA ASP A 246 28.63 -5.02 29.93
C ASP A 246 30.07 -5.20 30.41
N VAL A 247 30.94 -4.22 30.14
CA VAL A 247 32.34 -4.25 30.57
C VAL A 247 32.44 -4.14 32.09
N VAL A 248 31.68 -3.24 32.72
CA VAL A 248 31.62 -3.09 34.18
C VAL A 248 31.11 -4.37 34.85
N ASN A 249 30.08 -4.99 34.28
CA ASN A 249 29.45 -6.21 34.80
C ASN A 249 30.17 -7.50 34.38
N ARG A 250 31.25 -7.40 33.58
CA ARG A 250 32.01 -8.54 33.03
C ARG A 250 31.17 -9.50 32.17
N GLU A 251 30.14 -9.00 31.50
CA GLU A 251 29.30 -9.81 30.61
C GLU A 251 30.08 -10.35 29.40
N TYR A 252 31.15 -9.67 29.00
CA TYR A 252 32.09 -10.13 27.96
C TYR A 252 32.75 -11.49 28.27
N GLN A 253 32.66 -12.00 29.51
CA GLN A 253 33.16 -13.33 29.83
C GLN A 253 32.32 -14.46 29.23
N ASN A 254 31.03 -14.19 28.96
CA ASN A 254 30.05 -15.16 28.47
C ASN A 254 29.83 -15.05 26.94
N VAL A 255 30.79 -14.48 26.21
CA VAL A 255 30.69 -14.31 24.76
C VAL A 255 30.54 -15.66 24.06
N ASN A 256 29.55 -15.73 23.17
CA ASN A 256 29.35 -16.89 22.32
C ASN A 256 30.41 -16.93 21.21
N MET A 257 31.50 -17.68 21.44
CA MET A 257 32.60 -17.79 20.50
C MET A 257 32.20 -18.42 19.16
N ASN A 258 31.18 -19.29 19.16
CA ASN A 258 30.71 -19.94 17.93
C ASN A 258 30.15 -18.89 16.95
N GLU A 259 29.31 -17.97 17.44
CA GLU A 259 28.69 -16.90 16.66
C GLU A 259 29.74 -15.95 16.04
N VAL A 260 30.84 -15.69 16.75
CA VAL A 260 31.97 -14.89 16.24
C VAL A 260 32.75 -15.66 15.17
N SER A 261 33.03 -16.94 15.42
CA SER A 261 33.85 -17.77 14.55
C SER A 261 33.16 -18.10 13.20
N GLU A 262 31.84 -18.23 13.22
CA GLU A 262 31.01 -18.55 12.04
C GLU A 262 30.73 -17.32 11.16
N ALA A 263 30.99 -16.11 11.64
CA ALA A 263 30.78 -14.89 10.87
C ALA A 263 31.66 -14.86 9.61
N PRO A 264 31.09 -14.78 8.38
CA PRO A 264 31.87 -14.75 7.15
C PRO A 264 32.77 -13.51 7.03
N ASP A 265 33.94 -13.64 6.41
CA ASP A 265 34.88 -12.52 6.21
C ASP A 265 34.23 -11.30 5.54
N GLY A 266 33.38 -11.55 4.55
CA GLY A 266 32.64 -10.50 3.85
C GLY A 266 31.71 -9.73 4.80
N THR A 267 31.05 -10.41 5.73
CA THR A 267 30.18 -9.79 6.74
C THR A 267 31.00 -8.95 7.71
N VAL A 268 32.11 -9.49 8.23
CA VAL A 268 32.98 -8.74 9.16
C VAL A 268 33.48 -7.46 8.50
N ARG A 269 33.94 -7.52 7.24
CA ARG A 269 34.38 -6.34 6.49
C ARG A 269 33.24 -5.33 6.30
N ALA A 270 32.06 -5.79 5.88
CA ALA A 270 30.90 -4.91 5.69
C ALA A 270 30.49 -4.17 6.98
N VAL A 271 30.55 -4.84 8.14
CA VAL A 271 30.28 -4.19 9.44
C VAL A 271 31.33 -3.12 9.75
N LEU A 272 32.61 -3.41 9.55
CA LEU A 272 33.70 -2.48 9.83
C LEU A 272 33.72 -1.30 8.85
N ASP A 273 33.42 -1.53 7.58
CA ASP A 273 33.44 -0.50 6.54
C ASP A 273 32.34 0.55 6.71
N ARG A 274 31.21 0.18 7.33
CA ARG A 274 30.14 1.11 7.71
C ARG A 274 30.56 2.11 8.81
N ILE A 275 31.61 1.83 9.57
CA ILE A 275 32.16 2.78 10.53
C ILE A 275 32.92 3.84 9.75
N GLN A 276 32.59 5.12 9.94
CA GLN A 276 33.26 6.20 9.23
C GLN A 276 34.77 6.23 9.54
N ASP A 277 35.60 6.53 8.53
CA ASP A 277 37.07 6.51 8.64
C ASP A 277 37.63 7.52 9.65
N ASN A 278 36.85 8.56 10.01
CA ASN A 278 37.19 9.52 11.07
C ASN A 278 37.02 8.94 12.48
N ILE A 279 36.20 7.90 12.67
CA ILE A 279 36.01 7.20 13.94
C ILE A 279 37.04 6.07 14.06
N LEU A 280 37.21 5.30 12.99
CA LEU A 280 38.09 4.14 12.96
C LEU A 280 38.85 4.10 11.64
N GLY A 281 40.15 4.40 11.67
CA GLY A 281 40.98 4.43 10.47
C GLY A 281 41.15 3.05 9.82
N LYS A 282 41.52 3.03 8.53
CA LYS A 282 41.71 1.81 7.74
C LYS A 282 42.67 0.80 8.37
N VAL A 283 43.74 1.29 9.01
CA VAL A 283 44.72 0.45 9.71
C VAL A 283 44.09 -0.25 10.91
N ASP A 284 43.29 0.45 11.70
CA ASP A 284 42.66 -0.11 12.90
C ASP A 284 41.49 -1.03 12.54
N LYS A 285 40.76 -0.74 11.45
CA LYS A 285 39.81 -1.69 10.85
C LYS A 285 40.50 -3.01 10.46
N HIS A 286 41.68 -2.96 9.86
CA HIS A 286 42.44 -4.18 9.52
C HIS A 286 42.92 -4.95 10.75
N LYS A 287 43.36 -4.26 11.81
CA LYS A 287 43.71 -4.90 13.08
C LYS A 287 42.49 -5.57 13.71
N LEU A 288 41.36 -4.88 13.80
CA LEU A 288 40.11 -5.45 14.33
C LEU A 288 39.66 -6.66 13.53
N PHE A 289 39.72 -6.59 12.20
CA PHE A 289 39.45 -7.74 11.33
C PHE A 289 40.36 -8.94 11.66
N SER A 290 41.67 -8.72 11.84
CA SER A 290 42.59 -9.81 12.22
C SER A 290 42.28 -10.41 13.60
N VAL A 291 41.88 -9.59 14.57
CA VAL A 291 41.51 -10.04 15.91
C VAL A 291 40.20 -10.83 15.86
N ILE A 292 39.19 -10.34 15.14
CA ILE A 292 37.91 -11.06 14.98
C ILE A 292 38.14 -12.41 14.30
N ASN A 293 38.98 -12.46 13.26
CA ASN A 293 39.30 -13.71 12.58
C ASN A 293 40.14 -14.68 13.43
N SER A 294 40.90 -14.21 14.43
CA SER A 294 41.62 -15.11 15.35
C SER A 294 40.66 -15.95 16.19
N ALA A 295 39.39 -15.53 16.35
CA ALA A 295 38.37 -16.29 17.07
C ALA A 295 38.14 -17.69 16.47
N ARG A 296 38.42 -17.89 15.18
CA ARG A 296 38.27 -19.18 14.49
C ARG A 296 39.28 -20.24 14.91
N SER A 297 40.44 -19.81 15.42
CA SER A 297 41.53 -20.69 15.84
C SER A 297 41.90 -20.53 17.32
N ALA A 298 41.21 -19.66 18.05
CA ALA A 298 41.48 -19.38 19.46
C ALA A 298 40.98 -20.53 20.36
N VAL A 299 41.92 -21.21 21.04
CA VAL A 299 41.62 -22.25 22.04
C VAL A 299 41.21 -21.62 23.39
N ALA A 300 41.80 -20.47 23.74
CA ALA A 300 41.47 -19.70 24.93
C ALA A 300 41.78 -18.20 24.70
N PRO A 301 40.78 -17.39 24.32
CA PRO A 301 40.99 -15.97 24.04
C PRO A 301 41.29 -15.19 25.31
N SER A 302 42.18 -14.20 25.18
CA SER A 302 42.53 -13.22 26.21
C SER A 302 41.32 -12.36 26.61
N GLU A 303 41.40 -11.69 27.77
CA GLU A 303 40.34 -10.73 28.15
C GLU A 303 40.16 -9.63 27.11
N HIS A 304 41.25 -9.17 26.49
CA HIS A 304 41.19 -8.16 25.44
C HIS A 304 40.41 -8.66 24.21
N GLU A 305 40.67 -9.88 23.76
CA GLU A 305 39.94 -10.51 22.65
C GLU A 305 38.46 -10.70 23.00
N LYS A 306 38.15 -11.19 24.20
CA LYS A 306 36.77 -11.37 24.67
C LYS A 306 35.97 -10.07 24.64
N ILE A 307 36.58 -8.97 25.09
CA ILE A 307 35.99 -7.62 25.05
C ILE A 307 35.67 -7.23 23.60
N ILE A 308 36.63 -7.39 22.68
CA ILE A 308 36.44 -7.08 21.25
C ILE A 308 35.34 -7.95 20.62
N TYR A 309 35.35 -9.26 20.90
CA TYR A 309 34.35 -10.19 20.39
C TYR A 309 32.94 -9.84 20.87
N HIS A 310 32.80 -9.49 22.16
CA HIS A 310 31.53 -9.05 22.72
C HIS A 310 30.97 -7.83 21.99
N TYR A 311 31.82 -6.82 21.79
CA TYR A 311 31.44 -5.61 21.05
C TYR A 311 31.05 -5.93 19.61
N PHE A 312 31.85 -6.76 18.93
CA PHE A 312 31.61 -7.16 17.56
C PHE A 312 30.27 -7.89 17.41
N LEU A 313 29.91 -8.80 18.33
CA LEU A 313 28.59 -9.46 18.29
C LEU A 313 27.44 -8.47 18.45
N LYS A 314 27.57 -7.48 19.35
CA LYS A 314 26.55 -6.42 19.49
C LYS A 314 26.44 -5.58 18.21
N LEU A 315 27.56 -5.22 17.60
CA LEU A 315 27.57 -4.53 16.30
C LEU A 315 26.95 -5.39 15.20
N LEU A 316 27.24 -6.69 15.15
CA LEU A 316 26.68 -7.61 14.17
C LEU A 316 25.16 -7.69 14.29
N ARG A 317 24.63 -7.87 15.50
CA ARG A 317 23.17 -7.88 15.77
C ARG A 317 22.50 -6.55 15.44
N PHE A 318 23.17 -5.43 15.69
CA PHE A 318 22.70 -4.12 15.26
C PHE A 318 22.62 -4.04 13.73
N GLN A 319 23.65 -4.46 13.00
CA GLN A 319 23.68 -4.46 11.54
C GLN A 319 22.60 -5.35 10.93
N GLU A 320 22.34 -6.52 11.51
CA GLU A 320 21.22 -7.38 11.09
C GLU A 320 19.86 -6.71 11.30
N SER A 321 19.68 -6.03 12.44
CA SER A 321 18.45 -5.32 12.76
C SER A 321 18.23 -4.13 11.82
N LEU A 322 19.30 -3.41 11.47
CA LEU A 322 19.28 -2.33 10.51
C LEU A 322 18.93 -2.84 9.11
N ARG A 323 19.63 -3.88 8.63
CA ARG A 323 19.41 -4.48 7.30
C ARG A 323 17.96 -4.95 7.11
N LYS A 324 17.31 -5.49 8.14
CA LYS A 324 15.88 -5.87 8.10
C LYS A 324 14.97 -4.68 7.83
N ARG A 325 15.30 -3.50 8.36
CA ARG A 325 14.55 -2.25 8.14
C ARG A 325 14.87 -1.62 6.78
N GLU A 326 16.12 -1.71 6.34
CA GLU A 326 16.56 -1.24 5.02
C GLU A 326 15.97 -2.06 3.86
N LEU A 327 15.48 -3.27 4.14
CA LEU A 327 14.99 -4.20 3.11
C LEU A 327 13.88 -3.58 2.24
N GLN A 328 12.93 -2.87 2.84
CA GLN A 328 11.79 -2.29 2.12
C GLN A 328 12.24 -1.25 1.09
N ILE A 329 13.10 -0.31 1.48
CA ILE A 329 13.59 0.73 0.57
C ILE A 329 14.57 0.16 -0.47
N SER A 330 15.37 -0.84 -0.12
CA SER A 330 16.24 -1.53 -1.07
C SER A 330 15.41 -2.25 -2.13
N GLN A 331 14.42 -3.05 -1.74
CA GLN A 331 13.55 -3.77 -2.68
C GLN A 331 12.74 -2.82 -3.56
N PHE A 332 12.29 -1.69 -3.01
CA PHE A 332 11.65 -0.63 -3.79
C PHE A 332 12.59 -0.08 -4.88
N CYS A 333 13.84 0.21 -4.54
CA CYS A 333 14.85 0.71 -5.49
C CYS A 333 15.19 -0.34 -6.55
N ASP A 334 15.43 -1.58 -6.13
CA ASP A 334 15.74 -2.70 -7.03
C ASP A 334 14.60 -2.91 -8.04
N LEU A 335 13.36 -2.95 -7.56
CA LEU A 335 12.18 -3.15 -8.40
C LEU A 335 11.97 -1.98 -9.37
N CYS A 336 12.10 -0.73 -8.92
CA CYS A 336 11.99 0.42 -9.82
C CYS A 336 13.07 0.39 -10.92
N SER A 337 14.30 0.02 -10.57
CA SER A 337 15.42 -0.11 -11.53
C SER A 337 15.20 -1.26 -12.53
N GLU A 338 14.55 -2.35 -12.10
CA GLU A 338 14.21 -3.45 -13.00
C GLU A 338 13.11 -3.09 -14.02
N TYR A 339 12.16 -2.25 -13.63
CA TYR A 339 11.14 -1.77 -14.57
C TYR A 339 11.72 -0.69 -15.49
N ILE A 340 12.39 0.30 -14.91
CA ILE A 340 12.82 1.52 -15.61
C ILE A 340 14.29 1.35 -16.02
N VAL A 341 14.53 0.60 -17.09
CA VAL A 341 15.87 0.14 -17.51
C VAL A 341 16.86 1.28 -17.79
N ASP A 342 16.37 2.47 -18.16
CA ASP A 342 17.20 3.64 -18.44
C ASP A 342 17.54 4.47 -17.18
N LYS A 343 17.06 4.07 -15.99
CA LYS A 343 17.29 4.79 -14.72
C LYS A 343 17.55 3.82 -13.57
N ASN A 344 18.59 4.09 -12.79
CA ASN A 344 18.92 3.34 -11.59
C ASN A 344 18.46 4.09 -10.35
N PHE A 345 17.57 3.47 -9.59
CA PHE A 345 17.11 3.93 -8.28
C PHE A 345 18.07 3.34 -7.25
N LEU A 346 18.73 4.20 -6.47
CA LEU A 346 19.78 3.80 -5.54
C LEU A 346 19.44 4.24 -4.12
N TYR A 347 19.59 3.30 -3.19
CA TYR A 347 19.60 3.56 -1.75
C TYR A 347 21.04 3.43 -1.24
N ASP A 348 21.60 4.53 -0.74
CA ASP A 348 22.89 4.54 -0.06
C ASP A 348 22.68 4.27 1.43
N SER A 349 23.02 3.05 1.84
CA SER A 349 22.94 2.58 3.22
C SER A 349 23.92 3.28 4.17
N ALA A 350 25.03 3.84 3.67
CA ALA A 350 26.00 4.53 4.52
C ALA A 350 25.50 5.93 4.91
N ASN A 351 24.88 6.64 3.96
CA ASN A 351 24.41 8.02 4.17
C ASN A 351 22.90 8.14 4.40
N PHE A 352 22.16 7.04 4.27
CA PHE A 352 20.69 7.01 4.30
C PHE A 352 20.10 8.02 3.31
N THR A 353 20.57 7.94 2.05
CA THR A 353 20.13 8.81 0.96
C THR A 353 19.56 7.99 -0.18
N PHE A 354 18.58 8.58 -0.87
CA PHE A 354 17.97 8.04 -2.07
C PHE A 354 18.36 8.93 -3.26
N SER A 355 18.70 8.31 -4.38
CA SER A 355 18.99 9.03 -5.63
C SER A 355 18.54 8.23 -6.85
N ILE A 356 18.26 8.93 -7.94
CA ILE A 356 17.98 8.32 -9.24
C ILE A 356 19.05 8.80 -10.20
N HIS A 357 19.72 7.87 -10.86
CA HIS A 357 20.76 8.15 -11.84
C HIS A 357 20.35 7.64 -13.21
N SER A 358 20.73 8.35 -14.27
CA SER A 358 20.59 7.82 -15.63
C SER A 358 21.49 6.59 -15.80
N ALA A 359 20.97 5.54 -16.44
CA ALA A 359 21.76 4.38 -16.82
C ALA A 359 22.57 4.61 -18.11
N ASP A 360 22.43 5.78 -18.75
CA ASP A 360 23.17 6.11 -19.96
C ASP A 360 24.65 6.37 -19.64
N ALA A 361 25.54 5.63 -20.31
CA ALA A 361 26.99 5.73 -20.14
C ALA A 361 27.57 7.14 -20.37
N TRP A 362 26.83 8.02 -21.06
CA TRP A 362 27.21 9.40 -21.35
C TRP A 362 26.82 10.39 -20.24
N ASN A 363 25.83 10.04 -19.40
CA ASN A 363 25.24 10.91 -18.37
C ASN A 363 25.11 10.20 -17.01
N ALA A 364 25.96 9.22 -16.70
CA ALA A 364 25.84 8.41 -15.48
C ALA A 364 25.90 9.22 -14.17
N GLU A 365 26.47 10.43 -14.18
CA GLU A 365 26.51 11.34 -13.02
C GLU A 365 25.28 12.26 -12.91
N SER A 366 24.42 12.35 -13.93
CA SER A 366 23.22 13.19 -13.83
C SER A 366 22.18 12.53 -12.92
N THR A 367 21.83 13.24 -11.86
CA THR A 367 20.69 12.89 -11.01
C THR A 367 19.40 13.30 -11.70
N VAL A 368 18.38 12.45 -11.58
CA VAL A 368 17.05 12.65 -12.16
C VAL A 368 16.05 12.88 -11.04
N ASP A 369 15.27 13.96 -11.12
CA ASP A 369 14.23 14.21 -10.13
C ASP A 369 12.99 13.33 -10.40
N LEU A 370 12.26 12.96 -9.35
CA LEU A 370 10.99 12.23 -9.47
C LEU A 370 9.98 12.94 -10.39
N SER A 371 10.03 14.28 -10.46
CA SER A 371 9.19 15.08 -11.33
C SER A 371 9.51 14.91 -12.82
N GLU A 372 10.71 14.46 -13.17
CA GLU A 372 11.20 14.31 -14.55
C GLU A 372 10.87 12.93 -15.13
N LEU A 373 10.40 11.99 -14.30
CA LEU A 373 9.93 10.68 -14.74
C LEU A 373 8.76 10.80 -15.75
N SER A 374 8.70 9.88 -16.71
CA SER A 374 7.56 9.78 -17.62
C SER A 374 6.28 9.40 -16.87
N SER A 375 5.10 9.65 -17.44
CA SER A 375 3.83 9.30 -16.77
C SER A 375 3.72 7.81 -16.44
N GLY A 376 4.19 6.91 -17.31
CA GLY A 376 4.24 5.47 -17.03
C GLY A 376 5.23 5.10 -15.93
N GLU A 377 6.36 5.81 -15.84
CA GLU A 377 7.35 5.61 -14.76
C GLU A 377 6.83 6.11 -13.42
N LYS A 378 6.26 7.32 -13.39
CA LYS A 378 5.61 7.90 -12.21
C LYS A 378 4.55 6.97 -11.65
N GLN A 379 3.82 6.29 -12.52
CA GLN A 379 2.80 5.31 -12.15
C GLN A 379 3.38 4.08 -11.44
N ILE A 380 4.45 3.51 -11.98
CA ILE A 380 5.17 2.38 -11.38
C ILE A 380 5.77 2.79 -10.03
N VAL A 381 6.46 3.92 -9.99
CA VAL A 381 7.11 4.44 -8.78
C VAL A 381 6.10 4.79 -7.70
N SER A 382 4.97 5.41 -8.06
CA SER A 382 3.86 5.71 -7.15
C SER A 382 3.31 4.45 -6.49
N LEU A 383 2.99 3.44 -7.28
CA LEU A 383 2.45 2.18 -6.78
C LEU A 383 3.44 1.48 -5.84
N PHE A 384 4.67 1.28 -6.29
CA PHE A 384 5.64 0.53 -5.50
C PHE A 384 6.12 1.32 -4.28
N SER A 385 6.18 2.65 -4.34
CA SER A 385 6.40 3.49 -3.15
C SER A 385 5.33 3.20 -2.11
N HIS A 386 4.06 3.10 -2.53
CA HIS A 386 2.98 2.80 -1.60
C HIS A 386 3.06 1.37 -1.04
N LEU A 387 3.31 0.38 -1.90
CA LEU A 387 3.39 -1.02 -1.49
C LEU A 387 4.57 -1.33 -0.57
N TYR A 388 5.73 -0.67 -0.77
CA TYR A 388 6.94 -0.94 0.01
C TYR A 388 7.17 0.04 1.16
N LEU A 389 6.76 1.31 1.05
CA LEU A 389 7.15 2.39 1.97
C LEU A 389 6.01 2.91 2.86
N SER A 390 4.80 2.36 2.76
CA SER A 390 3.66 2.78 3.61
C SER A 390 3.72 2.25 5.05
N GLY A 391 4.65 1.35 5.37
CA GLY A 391 4.75 0.70 6.68
C GLY A 391 3.65 -0.34 6.95
N LYS A 392 2.93 -0.77 5.91
CA LYS A 392 1.95 -1.85 5.95
C LYS A 392 2.52 -3.09 5.27
N ASP A 393 2.32 -4.24 5.90
CA ASP A 393 2.91 -5.50 5.42
C ASP A 393 1.90 -6.40 4.69
N ARG A 394 0.65 -5.95 4.52
CA ARG A 394 -0.46 -6.78 4.03
C ARG A 394 -1.43 -5.97 3.19
N PHE A 395 -1.52 -6.30 1.90
CA PHE A 395 -2.42 -5.67 0.93
C PHE A 395 -3.32 -6.68 0.25
N PHE A 396 -4.58 -6.30 0.03
CA PHE A 396 -5.48 -6.96 -0.91
C PHE A 396 -5.69 -6.04 -2.11
N VAL A 397 -5.17 -6.41 -3.27
CA VAL A 397 -5.01 -5.50 -4.41
C VAL A 397 -6.14 -5.69 -5.42
N LEU A 398 -6.79 -4.60 -5.82
CA LEU A 398 -7.86 -4.53 -6.81
C LEU A 398 -7.42 -3.61 -7.94
N ILE A 399 -7.28 -4.11 -9.18
CA ILE A 399 -6.71 -3.33 -10.30
C ILE A 399 -7.60 -3.35 -11.55
N ASP A 400 -7.91 -2.17 -12.07
CA ASP A 400 -8.70 -1.96 -13.29
C ASP A 400 -7.79 -1.55 -14.45
N GLU A 401 -7.79 -2.34 -15.53
CA GLU A 401 -7.00 -2.15 -16.75
C GLU A 401 -5.52 -1.78 -16.47
N PRO A 402 -4.77 -2.65 -15.77
CA PRO A 402 -3.36 -2.42 -15.43
C PRO A 402 -2.47 -2.17 -16.65
N GLU A 403 -2.86 -2.64 -17.84
CA GLU A 403 -2.13 -2.48 -19.09
C GLU A 403 -2.04 -1.04 -19.59
N LEU A 404 -2.93 -0.15 -19.14
CA LEU A 404 -2.96 1.22 -19.61
C LEU A 404 -1.71 1.96 -19.17
N SER A 405 -0.91 2.40 -20.15
CA SER A 405 0.39 3.10 -19.98
C SER A 405 1.61 2.19 -19.70
N LEU A 406 1.44 0.87 -19.66
CA LEU A 406 2.56 -0.08 -19.50
C LEU A 406 3.07 -0.60 -20.86
N SER A 407 4.40 -0.72 -20.98
CA SER A 407 5.02 -1.42 -22.11
C SER A 407 4.70 -2.93 -22.07
N VAL A 408 4.76 -3.62 -23.22
CA VAL A 408 4.48 -5.08 -23.28
C VAL A 408 5.38 -5.89 -22.34
N PRO A 409 6.69 -5.62 -22.23
CA PRO A 409 7.53 -6.30 -21.22
C PRO A 409 7.04 -6.10 -19.79
N TRP A 410 6.61 -4.89 -19.43
CA TRP A 410 6.08 -4.60 -18.09
C TRP A 410 4.76 -5.32 -17.85
N GLN A 411 3.85 -5.33 -18.83
CA GLN A 411 2.58 -6.04 -18.72
C GLN A 411 2.78 -7.52 -18.33
N ARG A 412 3.78 -8.19 -18.93
CA ARG A 412 4.06 -9.61 -18.67
C ARG A 412 4.50 -9.93 -17.25
N ARG A 413 5.01 -8.96 -16.49
CA ARG A 413 5.49 -9.16 -15.12
C ARG A 413 4.68 -8.43 -14.06
N PHE A 414 3.99 -7.34 -14.39
CA PHE A 414 3.33 -6.44 -13.46
C PHE A 414 2.47 -7.12 -12.38
N LEU A 415 1.42 -7.84 -12.80
CA LEU A 415 0.56 -8.54 -11.84
C LEU A 415 1.28 -9.71 -11.14
N SER A 416 2.22 -10.37 -11.83
CA SER A 416 2.97 -11.49 -11.28
C SER A 416 3.89 -11.02 -10.15
N ASP A 417 4.53 -9.87 -10.31
CA ASP A 417 5.40 -9.25 -9.31
C ASP A 417 4.60 -8.75 -8.10
N ILE A 418 3.44 -8.12 -8.34
CA ILE A 418 2.54 -7.73 -7.24
C ILE A 418 2.11 -8.96 -6.46
N ARG A 419 1.72 -10.05 -7.13
CA ARG A 419 1.27 -11.28 -6.46
C ARG A 419 2.39 -12.01 -5.72
N SER A 420 3.60 -12.03 -6.28
CA SER A 420 4.75 -12.72 -5.68
C SER A 420 5.38 -11.95 -4.52
N ALA A 421 5.09 -10.65 -4.42
CA ALA A 421 5.57 -9.83 -3.31
C ALA A 421 4.99 -10.29 -1.97
N GLY A 422 5.84 -10.37 -0.95
CA GLY A 422 5.47 -10.91 0.38
C GLY A 422 4.38 -10.12 1.12
N PHE A 423 4.08 -8.89 0.69
CA PHE A 423 2.99 -8.08 1.23
C PHE A 423 1.64 -8.35 0.58
N CYS A 424 1.58 -9.02 -0.57
CA CYS A 424 0.33 -9.24 -1.30
C CYS A 424 -0.39 -10.47 -0.74
N THR A 425 -1.62 -10.25 -0.30
CA THR A 425 -2.44 -11.28 0.34
C THR A 425 -3.58 -11.77 -0.55
N GLY A 426 -3.91 -10.99 -1.59
CA GLY A 426 -4.88 -11.33 -2.60
C GLY A 426 -4.86 -10.30 -3.73
N LEU A 427 -5.26 -10.71 -4.92
CA LEU A 427 -5.23 -9.92 -6.14
C LEU A 427 -6.48 -10.17 -6.98
N ILE A 428 -7.27 -9.13 -7.22
CA ILE A 428 -8.35 -9.17 -8.19
C ILE A 428 -8.05 -8.11 -9.26
N ALA A 429 -7.85 -8.54 -10.49
CA ALA A 429 -7.59 -7.64 -11.61
C ALA A 429 -8.65 -7.80 -12.69
N VAL A 430 -8.95 -6.73 -13.40
CA VAL A 430 -9.75 -6.79 -14.61
C VAL A 430 -9.00 -6.15 -15.78
N THR A 431 -8.99 -6.80 -16.94
CA THR A 431 -8.11 -6.43 -18.05
C THR A 431 -8.71 -6.82 -19.40
N HIS A 432 -8.28 -6.15 -20.46
CA HIS A 432 -8.48 -6.57 -21.85
C HIS A 432 -7.19 -7.07 -22.50
N SER A 433 -6.03 -6.93 -21.84
CA SER A 433 -4.74 -7.34 -22.38
C SER A 433 -4.38 -8.78 -22.01
N PRO A 434 -4.15 -9.67 -22.99
CA PRO A 434 -3.66 -11.02 -22.70
C PRO A 434 -2.25 -11.03 -22.11
N PHE A 435 -1.43 -10.02 -22.43
CA PHE A 435 -0.05 -9.96 -21.96
C PHE A 435 0.07 -9.81 -20.44
N ILE A 436 -0.96 -9.30 -19.78
CA ILE A 436 -1.00 -9.09 -18.32
C ILE A 436 -1.05 -10.41 -17.54
N TYR A 437 -1.73 -11.44 -18.09
CA TYR A 437 -1.99 -12.70 -17.40
C TYR A 437 -1.43 -13.94 -18.11
N ASP A 438 -0.84 -13.80 -19.30
CA ASP A 438 -0.18 -14.90 -20.01
C ASP A 438 1.19 -15.25 -19.38
N ASN A 439 1.14 -15.66 -18.11
CA ASN A 439 2.25 -16.03 -17.24
C ASN A 439 1.73 -17.00 -16.15
N THR A 440 2.32 -16.99 -14.95
CA THR A 440 1.89 -17.78 -13.79
C THR A 440 0.44 -17.52 -13.35
N LEU A 441 -0.18 -16.45 -13.87
CA LEU A 441 -1.54 -16.03 -13.56
C LEU A 441 -2.61 -16.58 -14.49
N ARG A 442 -2.22 -17.23 -15.59
CA ARG A 442 -3.16 -17.77 -16.58
C ARG A 442 -4.26 -18.69 -16.00
N PRO A 443 -3.99 -19.54 -14.99
CA PRO A 443 -5.03 -20.37 -14.37
C PRO A 443 -6.13 -19.59 -13.63
N TYR A 444 -5.87 -18.32 -13.29
CA TYR A 444 -6.81 -17.44 -12.57
C TYR A 444 -7.58 -16.52 -13.51
N ALA A 445 -7.34 -16.62 -14.83
CA ALA A 445 -7.91 -15.74 -15.84
C ALA A 445 -9.17 -16.35 -16.45
N HIS A 446 -10.28 -15.64 -16.30
CA HIS A 446 -11.61 -16.06 -16.74
C HIS A 446 -12.32 -14.95 -17.50
N SER A 447 -13.10 -15.30 -18.52
CA SER A 447 -13.98 -14.33 -19.16
C SER A 447 -15.12 -13.97 -18.21
N LEU A 448 -15.43 -12.68 -18.06
CA LEU A 448 -16.59 -12.25 -17.25
C LEU A 448 -17.89 -12.92 -17.73
N GLY A 449 -17.97 -13.23 -19.04
CA GLY A 449 -19.11 -13.88 -19.65
C GLY A 449 -19.42 -15.28 -19.10
N GLU A 450 -18.41 -15.99 -18.58
CA GLU A 450 -18.56 -17.34 -18.01
C GLU A 450 -19.44 -17.36 -16.77
N PHE A 451 -19.53 -16.22 -16.07
CA PHE A 451 -20.15 -16.09 -14.76
C PHE A 451 -21.49 -15.34 -14.77
N ILE A 452 -21.97 -14.95 -15.95
CA ILE A 452 -23.20 -14.18 -16.09
C ILE A 452 -24.39 -15.11 -16.24
N THR A 453 -25.38 -14.91 -15.40
CA THR A 453 -26.73 -15.47 -15.55
C THR A 453 -27.74 -14.34 -15.72
N TYR A 454 -28.83 -14.60 -16.45
CA TYR A 454 -29.89 -13.64 -16.75
C TYR A 454 -31.20 -13.99 -16.07
#